data_AF-A0A183TSQ5-F1
#
_entry.id   AF-A0A183TSQ5-F1
#
_cell.length_a   1.000
_cell.length_b   1.000
_cell.length_c   1.000
_cell.angle_alpha   90.00
_cell.angle_beta   90.00
_cell.angle_gamma   90.00
#
_symmetry.space_group_name_H-M   'P 1'
#
loop_
_entity.id
_entity.type
_entity.pdbx_description
1 polymer ?
#
loop_
_entity_poly.entity_id
_entity_poly.type
_entity_poly.pdbx_seq_one_letter_code
_entity_poly.pdbx_strand_id
1 'polypeptide(L)'
;LAAASHLPFELDRKENDPRLANLTRLAINVLQRNKKGFFLFVEAGRIDHAHHFGQAKKALEEVLGLEEAVKTAVAMVDATETLIIVTADHSHSFELVGEPSRFQNVLELDEIFSQKTLDGKPMTAVGYMNGPGARTEEPRADLHQLSSAQLTDKEFRQQALVPLSDATHGGEDVGVYATGPFSHLFHRTIDNTYLAHVMKWALCLPPYQTEAHCSSGANCWSPVPLLSIFFLLLSQIC
;
A
#
# COMPACT_ATOMS: atom_id res chain seq x y z
N LEU A 1 -2.35 15.67 17.28
CA LEU A 1 -2.62 14.25 16.95
C LEU A 1 -4.12 14.09 16.76
N ALA A 2 -4.55 13.35 15.73
CA ALA A 2 -5.95 13.30 15.29
C ALA A 2 -6.76 12.12 15.89
N ALA A 3 -6.10 11.19 16.60
CA ALA A 3 -6.73 10.09 17.32
C ALA A 3 -5.88 9.70 18.54
N ALA A 4 -6.46 8.91 19.47
CA ALA A 4 -5.78 8.39 20.66
C ALA A 4 -4.85 7.20 20.35
N SER A 5 -5.07 6.52 19.23
CA SER A 5 -4.26 5.44 18.68
C SER A 5 -4.23 5.60 17.16
N HIS A 6 -4.36 4.51 16.39
CA HIS A 6 -4.49 4.54 14.95
C HIS A 6 -5.73 5.34 14.49
N LEU A 7 -5.62 5.95 13.31
CA LEU A 7 -6.80 6.49 12.63
C LEU A 7 -7.77 5.34 12.27
N PRO A 8 -9.08 5.62 12.21
CA PRO A 8 -10.05 4.63 11.73
C PRO A 8 -9.74 4.20 10.29
N PHE A 9 -10.17 2.98 9.94
CA PHE A 9 -10.16 2.54 8.55
C PHE A 9 -11.02 3.47 7.67
N GLU A 10 -10.71 3.61 6.39
CA GLU A 10 -11.47 4.37 5.39
C GLU A 10 -12.96 4.02 5.40
N LEU A 11 -13.31 2.72 5.52
CA LEU A 11 -14.70 2.24 5.63
C LEU A 11 -15.36 2.48 7.01
N ASP A 12 -14.60 2.94 7.99
CA ASP A 12 -15.03 3.24 9.36
C ASP A 12 -14.92 4.74 9.70
N ARG A 13 -14.44 5.57 8.76
CA ARG A 13 -14.29 7.01 8.95
C ARG A 13 -15.64 7.71 9.11
N LYS A 14 -15.67 8.65 10.05
CA LYS A 14 -16.73 9.67 10.16
C LYS A 14 -16.39 10.86 9.27
N GLU A 15 -17.40 11.69 9.00
CA GLU A 15 -17.30 12.86 8.10
C GLU A 15 -16.12 13.78 8.42
N ASN A 16 -15.79 13.96 9.69
CA ASN A 16 -14.72 14.87 10.14
C ASN A 16 -13.35 14.18 10.34
N ASP A 17 -13.24 12.88 10.10
CA ASP A 17 -11.96 12.18 10.27
C ASP A 17 -11.02 12.52 9.11
N PRO A 18 -9.75 12.89 9.40
CA PRO A 18 -8.82 13.28 8.34
C PRO A 18 -8.40 12.07 7.50
N ARG A 19 -8.66 12.12 6.20
CA ARG A 19 -8.17 11.15 5.21
C ARG A 19 -6.67 11.32 4.97
N LEU A 20 -5.99 10.24 4.56
CA LEU A 20 -4.56 10.27 4.25
C LEU A 20 -4.23 11.36 3.22
N ALA A 21 -5.02 11.47 2.15
CA ALA A 21 -4.88 12.52 1.14
C ALA A 21 -4.95 13.95 1.71
N ASN A 22 -5.80 14.20 2.72
CA ASN A 22 -5.89 15.51 3.36
C ASN A 22 -4.63 15.82 4.20
N LEU A 23 -4.11 14.81 4.90
CA LEU A 23 -2.88 14.93 5.67
C LEU A 23 -1.67 15.13 4.76
N THR A 24 -1.60 14.39 3.65
CA THR A 24 -0.60 14.58 2.59
C THR A 24 -0.65 16.01 2.07
N ARG A 25 -1.81 16.49 1.60
CA ARG A 25 -2.00 17.88 1.14
C ARG A 25 -1.51 18.90 2.14
N LEU A 26 -1.88 18.75 3.41
CA LEU A 26 -1.46 19.65 4.48
C LEU A 26 0.05 19.63 4.67
N ALA A 27 0.66 18.45 4.71
CA ALA A 27 2.10 18.30 4.86
C ALA A 27 2.86 18.97 3.71
N ILE A 28 2.45 18.76 2.46
CA ILE A 28 3.03 19.42 1.28
C ILE A 28 2.91 20.94 1.41
N ASN A 29 1.73 21.45 1.77
CA ASN A 29 1.49 22.88 1.92
C ASN A 29 2.40 23.56 2.95
N VAL A 30 2.81 22.83 3.98
CA VAL A 30 3.74 23.31 4.99
C VAL A 30 5.19 23.16 4.51
N LEU A 31 5.56 21.99 4.02
CA LEU A 31 6.95 21.64 3.66
C LEU A 31 7.46 22.41 2.43
N GLN A 32 6.61 22.65 1.43
CA GLN A 32 6.97 23.39 0.21
C GLN A 32 7.36 24.86 0.47
N ARG A 33 7.12 25.37 1.67
CA ARG A 33 7.60 26.69 2.09
C ARG A 33 9.12 26.74 2.21
N ASN A 34 9.75 25.59 2.45
CA ASN A 34 11.20 25.48 2.48
C ASN A 34 11.78 25.51 1.05
N LYS A 35 12.46 26.60 0.71
CA LYS A 35 13.17 26.77 -0.57
C LYS A 35 14.43 25.92 -0.69
N LYS A 36 14.70 24.99 0.23
CA LYS A 36 15.77 23.98 0.12
C LYS A 36 15.24 22.59 -0.25
N GLY A 37 13.95 22.47 -0.57
CA GLY A 37 13.28 21.18 -0.79
C GLY A 37 12.86 20.53 0.52
N PHE A 38 12.26 19.34 0.43
CA PHE A 38 11.82 18.58 1.59
C PHE A 38 11.79 17.07 1.35
N PHE A 39 11.78 16.32 2.45
CA PHE A 39 11.45 14.91 2.47
C PHE A 39 10.08 14.75 3.14
N LEU A 40 9.19 13.99 2.52
CA LEU A 40 7.92 13.59 3.12
C LEU A 40 7.77 12.07 3.09
N PHE A 41 7.51 11.51 4.26
CA PHE A 41 7.06 10.13 4.43
C PHE A 41 5.55 10.11 4.65
N VAL A 42 4.83 9.31 3.86
CA VAL A 42 3.38 9.10 3.98
C VAL A 42 3.13 7.60 4.05
N GLU A 43 2.36 7.15 5.02
CA GLU A 43 2.13 5.73 5.26
C GLU A 43 0.64 5.44 5.36
N ALA A 44 0.19 4.43 4.61
CA ALA A 44 -1.15 3.86 4.70
C ALA A 44 -1.16 2.63 5.61
N GLY A 45 -0.71 2.78 6.86
CA GLY A 45 -0.43 1.67 7.79
C GLY A 45 -1.64 0.82 8.19
N ARG A 46 -2.86 1.20 7.81
CA ARG A 46 -4.06 0.41 8.08
C ARG A 46 -4.28 -0.71 7.05
N ILE A 47 -3.56 -0.70 5.92
CA ILE A 47 -3.58 -1.83 4.97
C ILE A 47 -3.13 -3.10 5.68
N ASP A 48 -2.01 -3.04 6.39
CA ASP A 48 -1.44 -4.12 7.20
C ASP A 48 -2.43 -4.65 8.25
N HIS A 49 -2.96 -3.76 9.08
CA HIS A 49 -3.94 -4.13 10.11
C HIS A 49 -5.18 -4.83 9.53
N ALA A 50 -5.67 -4.39 8.37
CA ALA A 50 -6.82 -5.03 7.73
C ALA A 50 -6.48 -6.44 7.21
N HIS A 51 -5.26 -6.65 6.70
CA HIS A 51 -4.79 -7.97 6.31
C HIS A 51 -4.61 -8.89 7.52
N HIS A 52 -4.03 -8.41 8.63
CA HIS A 52 -3.95 -9.16 9.89
C HIS A 52 -5.32 -9.66 10.35
N PHE A 53 -6.36 -8.83 10.22
CA PHE A 53 -7.73 -9.23 10.58
C PHE A 53 -8.41 -10.14 9.54
N GLY A 54 -7.75 -10.46 8.43
CA GLY A 54 -8.29 -11.22 7.32
C GLY A 54 -9.44 -10.49 6.61
N GLN A 55 -9.47 -9.16 6.64
CA GLN A 55 -10.57 -8.31 6.14
C GLN A 55 -10.16 -7.64 4.82
N ALA A 56 -10.14 -8.41 3.73
CA ALA A 56 -9.69 -7.93 2.41
C ALA A 56 -10.44 -6.70 1.90
N LYS A 57 -11.75 -6.57 2.20
CA LYS A 57 -12.50 -5.38 1.80
C LYS A 57 -11.91 -4.10 2.41
N LYS A 58 -11.56 -4.14 3.69
CA LYS A 58 -10.91 -3.00 4.36
C LYS A 58 -9.52 -2.77 3.80
N ALA A 59 -8.73 -3.83 3.62
CA ALA A 59 -7.38 -3.70 3.07
C ALA A 59 -7.36 -3.04 1.68
N LEU A 60 -8.26 -3.47 0.78
CA LEU A 60 -8.39 -2.89 -0.55
C LEU A 60 -8.88 -1.43 -0.52
N GLU A 61 -9.80 -1.08 0.39
CA GLU A 61 -10.21 0.32 0.54
C GLU A 61 -9.08 1.20 1.09
N GLU A 62 -8.26 0.70 2.02
CA GLU A 62 -7.08 1.43 2.49
C GLU A 62 -6.06 1.66 1.35
N VAL A 63 -5.90 0.69 0.43
CA VAL A 63 -5.08 0.86 -0.78
C VAL A 63 -5.65 1.98 -1.66
N LEU A 64 -6.97 2.10 -1.81
CA LEU A 64 -7.58 3.24 -2.51
C LEU A 64 -7.34 4.56 -1.78
N GLY A 65 -7.34 4.54 -0.45
CA GLY A 65 -6.95 5.69 0.38
C GLY A 65 -5.50 6.14 0.13
N LEU A 66 -4.58 5.19 -0.06
CA LEU A 66 -3.20 5.48 -0.48
C LEU A 66 -3.15 6.02 -1.91
N GLU A 67 -3.88 5.42 -2.85
CA GLU A 67 -3.95 5.87 -4.23
C GLU A 67 -4.34 7.36 -4.32
N GLU A 68 -5.35 7.78 -3.55
CA GLU A 68 -5.78 9.18 -3.48
C GLU A 68 -4.73 10.10 -2.85
N ALA A 69 -3.95 9.60 -1.89
CA ALA A 69 -2.81 10.34 -1.33
C ALA A 69 -1.67 10.50 -2.35
N VAL A 70 -1.37 9.47 -3.13
CA VAL A 70 -0.40 9.51 -4.24
C VAL A 70 -0.86 10.51 -5.31
N LYS A 71 -2.11 10.42 -5.78
CA LYS A 71 -2.69 11.38 -6.75
C LYS A 71 -2.61 12.81 -6.22
N THR A 72 -2.92 13.01 -4.95
CA THR A 72 -2.81 14.32 -4.31
C THR A 72 -1.37 14.84 -4.30
N ALA A 73 -0.39 13.99 -3.97
CA ALA A 73 1.03 14.38 -4.00
C ALA A 73 1.48 14.74 -5.42
N VAL A 74 1.20 13.87 -6.40
CA VAL A 74 1.53 14.08 -7.82
C VAL A 74 0.95 15.39 -8.34
N ALA A 75 -0.28 15.73 -7.95
CA ALA A 75 -0.95 16.97 -8.38
C ALA A 75 -0.41 18.24 -7.71
N MET A 76 0.37 18.14 -6.64
CA MET A 76 0.81 19.28 -5.83
C MET A 76 2.30 19.62 -5.96
N VAL A 77 3.07 18.80 -6.66
CA VAL A 77 4.52 18.94 -6.78
C VAL A 77 4.93 19.07 -8.24
N ASP A 78 6.06 19.71 -8.49
CA ASP A 78 6.66 19.72 -9.83
C ASP A 78 7.44 18.41 -10.04
N ALA A 79 7.00 17.60 -11.01
CA ALA A 79 7.59 16.31 -11.34
C ALA A 79 9.01 16.41 -11.92
N THR A 80 9.46 17.60 -12.32
CA THR A 80 10.84 17.84 -12.76
C THR A 80 11.82 18.03 -11.60
N GLU A 81 11.30 18.29 -10.39
CA GLU A 81 12.10 18.49 -9.18
C GLU A 81 11.76 17.51 -8.05
N THR A 82 10.72 16.68 -8.21
CA THR A 82 10.25 15.80 -7.14
C THR A 82 10.33 14.33 -7.53
N LEU A 83 11.12 13.56 -6.78
CA LEU A 83 11.12 12.10 -6.88
C LEU A 83 10.04 11.54 -5.96
N ILE A 84 9.04 10.88 -6.54
CA ILE A 84 7.98 10.19 -5.80
C ILE A 84 8.26 8.69 -5.90
N ILE A 85 8.33 8.01 -4.76
CA ILE A 85 8.51 6.56 -4.64
C ILE A 85 7.31 6.00 -3.88
N VAL A 86 6.69 4.95 -4.41
CA VAL A 86 5.64 4.15 -3.75
C VAL A 86 6.14 2.73 -3.62
N THR A 87 6.11 2.18 -2.41
CA THR A 87 6.52 0.80 -2.14
C THR A 87 5.80 0.23 -0.91
N ALA A 88 6.05 -1.04 -0.60
CA ALA A 88 5.68 -1.67 0.66
C ALA A 88 6.93 -2.05 1.46
N ASP A 89 6.80 -2.16 2.77
CA ASP A 89 7.81 -2.72 3.67
C ASP A 89 7.81 -4.25 3.64
N HIS A 90 6.62 -4.87 3.49
CA HIS A 90 6.40 -6.29 3.23
C HIS A 90 5.02 -6.53 2.58
N SER A 91 4.74 -7.78 2.22
CA SER A 91 3.43 -8.20 1.73
C SER A 91 2.61 -8.86 2.86
N HIS A 92 1.54 -9.57 2.50
CA HIS A 92 0.72 -10.42 3.38
C HIS A 92 0.50 -11.80 2.78
N SER A 93 0.04 -12.73 3.61
CA SER A 93 -0.42 -14.04 3.15
C SER A 93 -1.77 -13.98 2.40
N PHE A 94 -2.00 -12.92 1.62
CA PHE A 94 -3.19 -12.62 0.83
C PHE A 94 -3.04 -13.21 -0.56
N GLU A 95 -4.09 -13.86 -1.06
CA GLU A 95 -4.05 -14.56 -2.33
C GLU A 95 -5.26 -14.19 -3.19
N LEU A 96 -5.04 -14.02 -4.49
CA LEU A 96 -6.07 -13.96 -5.52
C LEU A 96 -5.97 -15.20 -6.40
N VAL A 97 -6.90 -16.14 -6.24
CA VAL A 97 -6.85 -17.48 -6.83
C VAL A 97 -8.15 -17.82 -7.56
N GLY A 98 -8.12 -18.92 -8.30
CA GLY A 98 -9.25 -19.40 -9.08
C GLY A 98 -9.37 -18.71 -10.45
N GLU A 99 -10.59 -18.65 -10.93
CA GLU A 99 -11.05 -18.01 -12.16
C GLU A 99 -12.29 -17.16 -11.84
N PRO A 100 -12.14 -16.03 -11.11
CA PRO A 100 -13.24 -15.09 -10.88
C PRO A 100 -13.71 -14.45 -12.17
N SER A 101 -14.98 -14.05 -12.20
CA SER A 101 -15.54 -13.33 -13.34
C SER A 101 -14.91 -11.94 -13.50
N ARG A 102 -14.62 -11.55 -14.74
CA ARG A 102 -14.17 -10.18 -15.08
C ARG A 102 -15.18 -9.09 -14.70
N PHE A 103 -16.45 -9.44 -14.55
CA PHE A 103 -17.56 -8.50 -14.34
C PHE A 103 -18.17 -8.57 -12.94
N GLN A 104 -17.58 -9.38 -12.05
CA GLN A 104 -18.02 -9.51 -10.66
C GLN A 104 -17.02 -8.85 -9.73
N ASN A 105 -17.48 -8.60 -8.50
CA ASN A 105 -16.61 -8.09 -7.45
C ASN A 105 -15.58 -9.16 -7.07
N VAL A 106 -14.31 -8.79 -6.98
CA VAL A 106 -13.20 -9.70 -6.63
C VAL A 106 -13.37 -10.37 -5.25
N LEU A 107 -14.21 -9.80 -4.39
CA LEU A 107 -14.52 -10.32 -3.06
C LEU A 107 -15.66 -11.35 -3.05
N GLU A 108 -16.35 -11.54 -4.17
CA GLU A 108 -17.42 -12.53 -4.29
C GLU A 108 -16.86 -13.94 -4.54
N LEU A 109 -17.79 -14.90 -4.69
CA LEU A 109 -17.45 -16.27 -5.00
C LEU A 109 -16.76 -16.34 -6.37
N ASP A 110 -15.78 -17.21 -6.44
CA ASP A 110 -15.15 -17.61 -7.69
C ASP A 110 -16.20 -18.22 -8.65
N GLU A 111 -16.12 -17.91 -9.95
CA GLU A 111 -17.16 -18.29 -10.93
C GLU A 111 -17.06 -19.76 -11.35
N ILE A 112 -15.83 -20.28 -11.52
CA ILE A 112 -15.60 -21.56 -12.20
C ILE A 112 -15.19 -22.69 -11.23
N PHE A 113 -14.22 -22.45 -10.37
CA PHE A 113 -13.71 -23.41 -9.40
C PHE A 113 -14.61 -23.60 -8.18
N SER A 114 -15.49 -22.63 -7.85
CA SER A 114 -16.52 -22.84 -6.82
C SER A 114 -17.38 -24.08 -7.06
N GLN A 115 -17.59 -24.48 -8.31
CA GLN A 115 -18.36 -25.68 -8.69
C GLN A 115 -17.50 -26.95 -8.79
N LYS A 116 -16.18 -26.83 -8.64
CA LYS A 116 -15.19 -27.90 -8.84
C LYS A 116 -14.49 -28.32 -7.54
N THR A 117 -14.79 -27.67 -6.42
CA THR A 117 -14.21 -28.00 -5.11
C THR A 117 -14.59 -29.42 -4.70
N LEU A 118 -13.64 -30.18 -4.16
CA LEU A 118 -13.84 -31.59 -3.79
C LEU A 118 -14.79 -31.80 -2.60
N ASP A 119 -14.96 -30.78 -1.76
CA ASP A 119 -15.88 -30.78 -0.62
C ASP A 119 -17.26 -30.16 -0.97
N GLY A 120 -17.47 -29.78 -2.23
CA GLY A 120 -18.74 -29.24 -2.72
C GLY A 120 -19.13 -27.87 -2.15
N LYS A 121 -18.18 -27.11 -1.61
CA LYS A 121 -18.41 -25.77 -1.05
C LYS A 121 -17.72 -24.70 -1.93
N PRO A 122 -18.31 -23.54 -2.18
CA PRO A 122 -17.69 -22.54 -3.03
C PRO A 122 -16.56 -21.84 -2.28
N MET A 123 -15.73 -21.09 -3.00
CA MET A 123 -14.67 -20.27 -2.42
C MET A 123 -14.79 -18.83 -2.93
N THR A 124 -14.32 -17.86 -2.16
CA THR A 124 -14.06 -16.51 -2.69
C THR A 124 -12.79 -16.53 -3.52
N ALA A 125 -12.69 -15.63 -4.50
CA ALA A 125 -11.46 -15.50 -5.29
C ALA A 125 -10.29 -14.98 -4.43
N VAL A 126 -10.60 -14.19 -3.42
CA VAL A 126 -9.65 -13.71 -2.43
C VAL A 126 -9.67 -14.59 -1.18
N GLY A 127 -8.49 -14.96 -0.70
CA GLY A 127 -8.31 -15.74 0.54
C GLY A 127 -7.01 -15.36 1.24
N TYR A 128 -6.78 -16.01 2.38
CA TYR A 128 -5.48 -15.95 3.06
C TYR A 128 -4.90 -17.35 3.27
N MET A 129 -3.57 -17.48 3.27
CA MET A 129 -2.94 -18.76 3.64
C MET A 129 -3.16 -19.07 5.14
N ASN A 130 -3.09 -18.05 6.01
CA ASN A 130 -3.32 -18.20 7.44
C ASN A 130 -4.06 -16.98 8.01
N GLY A 131 -4.63 -17.12 9.21
CA GLY A 131 -5.28 -16.00 9.89
C GLY A 131 -6.65 -16.33 10.51
N PRO A 132 -7.37 -15.30 10.95
CA PRO A 132 -8.59 -15.45 11.76
C PRO A 132 -9.82 -15.93 10.99
N GLY A 133 -9.71 -16.08 9.66
CA GLY A 133 -10.77 -16.62 8.81
C GLY A 133 -10.81 -18.16 8.75
N ALA A 134 -9.80 -18.85 9.29
CA ALA A 134 -9.78 -20.31 9.33
C ALA A 134 -10.69 -20.86 10.43
N ARG A 135 -11.07 -22.13 10.29
CA ARG A 135 -11.85 -22.88 11.30
C ARG A 135 -10.94 -23.91 11.96
N THR A 136 -11.09 -24.12 13.27
CA THR A 136 -10.25 -25.05 14.05
C THR A 136 -10.90 -26.42 14.23
N GLU A 137 -12.17 -26.45 14.64
CA GLU A 137 -12.89 -27.68 15.01
C GLU A 137 -13.86 -28.17 13.92
N GLU A 138 -14.04 -27.38 12.86
CA GLU A 138 -15.03 -27.63 11.82
C GLU A 138 -14.41 -27.50 10.43
N PRO A 139 -14.96 -28.18 9.41
CA PRO A 139 -14.61 -27.89 8.02
C PRO A 139 -14.83 -26.41 7.69
N ARG A 140 -14.18 -25.91 6.62
CA ARG A 140 -14.41 -24.54 6.15
C ARG A 140 -15.90 -24.28 5.89
N ALA A 141 -16.30 -23.02 6.09
CA ALA A 141 -17.69 -22.60 5.93
C ALA A 141 -18.18 -22.82 4.49
N ASP A 142 -19.43 -23.22 4.34
CA ASP A 142 -20.12 -23.21 3.05
C ASP A 142 -20.60 -21.79 2.76
N LEU A 143 -20.08 -21.19 1.69
CA LEU A 143 -20.41 -19.81 1.31
C LEU A 143 -21.60 -19.71 0.35
N HIS A 144 -22.21 -20.83 -0.08
CA HIS A 144 -23.41 -20.80 -0.95
C HIS A 144 -24.59 -20.06 -0.32
N GLN A 145 -24.64 -20.05 1.01
CA GLN A 145 -25.72 -19.44 1.78
C GLN A 145 -25.54 -17.93 1.97
N LEU A 146 -24.38 -17.39 1.61
CA LEU A 146 -24.08 -15.97 1.76
C LEU A 146 -24.48 -15.20 0.52
N SER A 147 -25.18 -14.09 0.75
CA SER A 147 -25.46 -13.11 -0.30
C SER A 147 -24.19 -12.34 -0.68
N SER A 148 -24.19 -11.73 -1.88
CA SER A 148 -23.14 -10.80 -2.32
C SER A 148 -22.89 -9.69 -1.28
N ALA A 149 -23.95 -9.15 -0.65
CA ALA A 149 -23.81 -8.14 0.39
C ALA A 149 -23.07 -8.63 1.63
N GLN A 150 -23.21 -9.92 2.00
CA GLN A 150 -22.49 -10.51 3.13
C GLN A 150 -21.04 -10.83 2.79
N LEU A 151 -20.76 -11.34 1.59
CA LEU A 151 -19.39 -11.61 1.11
C LEU A 151 -18.58 -10.32 0.95
N THR A 152 -19.25 -9.25 0.55
CA THR A 152 -18.68 -7.91 0.39
C THR A 152 -18.92 -7.04 1.63
N ASP A 153 -19.27 -7.60 2.79
CA ASP A 153 -19.35 -6.82 4.02
C ASP A 153 -17.94 -6.42 4.50
N LYS A 154 -17.81 -5.24 5.11
CA LYS A 154 -16.50 -4.74 5.57
C LYS A 154 -15.94 -5.54 6.74
N GLU A 155 -16.78 -6.24 7.49
CA GLU A 155 -16.39 -7.11 8.59
C GLU A 155 -16.19 -8.56 8.15
N PHE A 156 -16.51 -8.90 6.89
CA PHE A 156 -16.32 -10.25 6.37
C PHE A 156 -14.84 -10.63 6.37
N ARG A 157 -14.53 -11.74 7.04
CA ARG A 157 -13.19 -12.33 7.05
C ARG A 157 -13.10 -13.41 5.98
N GLN A 158 -12.19 -13.23 5.01
CA GLN A 158 -11.98 -14.23 3.97
C GLN A 158 -11.49 -15.54 4.57
N GLN A 159 -11.79 -16.64 3.89
CA GLN A 159 -11.36 -17.97 4.34
C GLN A 159 -9.83 -18.02 4.42
N ALA A 160 -9.33 -18.69 5.46
CA ALA A 160 -7.91 -18.99 5.61
C ALA A 160 -7.68 -20.48 5.84
N LEU A 161 -6.51 -21.00 5.44
CA LEU A 161 -6.17 -22.42 5.58
C LEU A 161 -5.69 -22.74 7.00
N VAL A 162 -4.75 -21.96 7.55
CA VAL A 162 -4.17 -22.20 8.88
C VAL A 162 -4.72 -21.21 9.92
N PRO A 163 -5.31 -21.67 11.03
CA PRO A 163 -5.88 -20.80 12.05
C PRO A 163 -4.82 -20.07 12.86
N LEU A 164 -4.91 -18.74 12.86
CA LEU A 164 -4.14 -17.82 13.70
C LEU A 164 -5.06 -16.69 14.19
N SER A 165 -4.66 -15.99 15.25
CA SER A 165 -5.38 -14.79 15.70
C SER A 165 -5.33 -13.67 14.65
N ASP A 166 -4.19 -13.60 13.96
CA ASP A 166 -3.87 -12.60 12.95
C ASP A 166 -3.19 -13.30 11.77
N ALA A 167 -3.54 -12.91 10.55
CA ALA A 167 -2.85 -13.37 9.34
C ALA A 167 -1.39 -12.89 9.37
N THR A 168 -0.45 -13.62 8.77
CA THR A 168 0.95 -13.21 8.77
C THR A 168 1.26 -12.24 7.63
N HIS A 169 2.42 -11.60 7.73
CA HIS A 169 3.05 -10.96 6.58
C HIS A 169 3.39 -12.00 5.49
N GLY A 170 3.61 -11.50 4.28
CA GLY A 170 4.12 -12.22 3.11
C GLY A 170 5.60 -11.89 2.91
N GLY A 171 6.36 -12.90 2.49
CA GLY A 171 7.82 -12.80 2.32
C GLY A 171 8.28 -12.67 0.86
N GLU A 172 7.34 -12.53 -0.06
CA GLU A 172 7.60 -12.29 -1.47
C GLU A 172 8.05 -10.85 -1.75
N ASP A 173 8.73 -10.66 -2.88
CA ASP A 173 9.16 -9.34 -3.33
C ASP A 173 7.96 -8.40 -3.52
N VAL A 174 8.10 -7.16 -3.04
CA VAL A 174 7.10 -6.11 -3.18
C VAL A 174 7.47 -5.11 -4.27
N GLY A 175 6.45 -4.46 -4.84
CA GLY A 175 6.64 -3.47 -5.90
C GLY A 175 7.33 -2.20 -5.42
N VAL A 176 8.15 -1.62 -6.29
CA VAL A 176 8.68 -0.27 -6.15
C VAL A 176 8.30 0.51 -7.40
N TYR A 177 7.53 1.57 -7.24
CA TYR A 177 7.09 2.45 -8.32
C TYR A 177 7.68 3.83 -8.10
N ALA A 178 8.31 4.40 -9.12
CA ALA A 178 8.96 5.70 -9.01
C ALA A 178 8.68 6.61 -10.21
N THR A 179 8.56 7.91 -9.95
CA THR A 179 8.49 8.96 -10.98
C THR A 179 9.26 10.20 -10.56
N GLY A 180 9.64 11.04 -11.53
CA GLY A 180 10.46 12.23 -11.31
C GLY A 180 11.97 11.99 -11.48
N PRO A 181 12.84 12.89 -10.98
CA PRO A 181 14.27 12.80 -11.19
C PRO A 181 14.85 11.51 -10.66
N PHE A 182 15.71 10.87 -11.46
CA PHE A 182 16.38 9.61 -11.12
C PHE A 182 15.47 8.39 -10.93
N SER A 183 14.17 8.46 -11.28
CA SER A 183 13.25 7.32 -11.20
C SER A 183 13.71 6.09 -12.00
N HIS A 184 14.48 6.30 -13.08
CA HIS A 184 15.07 5.23 -13.89
C HIS A 184 16.05 4.32 -13.14
N LEU A 185 16.49 4.69 -11.92
CA LEU A 185 17.31 3.83 -11.06
C LEU A 185 16.51 2.66 -10.47
N PHE A 186 15.17 2.75 -10.44
CA PHE A 186 14.28 1.68 -9.96
C PHE A 186 13.84 0.79 -11.13
N HIS A 187 14.75 -0.07 -11.61
CA HIS A 187 14.53 -0.84 -12.85
C HIS A 187 14.84 -2.35 -12.76
N ARG A 188 15.11 -2.87 -11.55
CA ARG A 188 15.46 -4.29 -11.30
C ARG A 188 14.93 -4.72 -9.94
N THR A 189 15.02 -6.02 -9.66
CA THR A 189 15.01 -6.53 -8.28
C THR A 189 16.17 -5.91 -7.51
N ILE A 190 15.83 -5.31 -6.37
CA ILE A 190 16.72 -4.53 -5.52
C ILE A 190 16.46 -4.92 -4.06
N ASP A 191 17.48 -4.83 -3.24
CA ASP A 191 17.34 -4.96 -1.79
C ASP A 191 16.53 -3.78 -1.24
N ASN A 192 15.72 -3.98 -0.19
CA ASN A 192 14.91 -2.89 0.37
C ASN A 192 15.77 -1.72 0.89
N THR A 193 17.01 -1.97 1.30
CA THR A 193 17.97 -0.94 1.73
C THR A 193 18.39 -0.03 0.57
N TYR A 194 18.31 -0.51 -0.68
CA TYR A 194 18.65 0.25 -1.88
C TYR A 194 17.80 1.52 -2.00
N LEU A 195 16.52 1.49 -1.56
CA LEU A 195 15.63 2.64 -1.63
C LEU A 195 16.21 3.80 -0.82
N ALA A 196 16.68 3.54 0.39
CA ALA A 196 17.32 4.54 1.23
C ALA A 196 18.61 5.08 0.59
N HIS A 197 19.40 4.22 -0.05
CA HIS A 197 20.61 4.62 -0.74
C HIS A 197 20.33 5.52 -1.94
N VAL A 198 19.35 5.18 -2.79
CA VAL A 198 18.95 6.03 -3.93
C VAL A 198 18.36 7.35 -3.46
N MET A 199 17.51 7.35 -2.43
CA MET A 199 16.97 8.60 -1.88
C MET A 199 18.09 9.53 -1.39
N LYS A 200 19.07 8.98 -0.67
CA LYS A 200 20.23 9.76 -0.21
C LYS A 200 21.11 10.22 -1.35
N TRP A 201 21.34 9.39 -2.36
CA TRP A 201 22.13 9.73 -3.55
C TRP A 201 21.45 10.85 -4.34
N ALA A 202 20.14 10.75 -4.59
CA ALA A 202 19.35 11.75 -5.30
C ALA A 202 19.34 13.10 -4.55
N LEU A 203 19.22 13.07 -3.22
CA LEU A 203 19.25 14.27 -2.36
C LEU A 203 20.65 14.79 -2.03
N CYS A 204 21.72 14.18 -2.55
CA CYS A 204 23.10 14.56 -2.24
C CYS A 204 23.41 14.53 -0.73
N LEU A 205 22.86 13.53 -0.02
CA LEU A 205 23.05 13.31 1.41
C LEU A 205 24.22 12.33 1.68
N PRO A 206 24.87 12.40 2.85
CA PRO A 206 25.98 11.49 3.20
C PRO A 206 25.66 10.01 3.00
N PRO A 207 26.49 9.21 2.29
CA PRO A 207 27.86 9.51 1.85
C PRO A 207 27.99 10.02 0.38
N TYR A 208 26.91 10.47 -0.25
CA TYR A 208 26.83 10.73 -1.70
C TYR A 208 26.98 12.21 -2.09
N GLN A 209 27.51 13.06 -1.21
CA GLN A 209 27.54 14.50 -1.46
C GLN A 209 28.49 14.91 -2.60
N THR A 210 29.43 14.05 -2.97
CA THR A 210 30.47 14.29 -3.99
C THR A 210 30.14 13.69 -5.34
N GLU A 211 28.93 13.16 -5.53
CA GLU A 211 28.50 12.58 -6.79
C GLU A 211 28.40 13.64 -7.89
N ALA A 212 28.49 13.23 -9.15
CA ALA A 212 28.61 14.15 -10.27
C ALA A 212 27.41 15.11 -10.40
N HIS A 213 26.19 14.62 -10.17
CA HIS A 213 24.96 15.44 -10.20
C HIS A 213 24.82 16.37 -8.99
N CYS A 214 25.57 16.12 -7.91
CA CYS A 214 25.62 16.98 -6.72
C CYS A 214 26.65 18.11 -6.86
N SER A 215 27.64 17.93 -7.73
CA SER A 215 28.79 18.82 -7.88
C SER A 215 28.55 19.96 -8.90
N SER A 216 27.46 19.91 -9.67
CA SER A 216 27.11 20.89 -10.72
C SER A 216 26.47 22.19 -10.19
N GLY A 217 27.07 22.77 -9.14
CA GLY A 217 26.82 24.14 -8.71
C GLY A 217 27.58 25.21 -9.51
N ALA A 218 28.34 24.83 -10.55
CA ALA A 218 29.10 25.75 -11.37
C ALA A 218 29.02 25.38 -12.86
N ASN A 219 28.34 26.25 -13.62
CA ASN A 219 28.30 26.35 -15.08
C ASN A 219 27.21 25.60 -15.85
N CYS A 220 26.24 26.43 -16.26
CA CYS A 220 25.50 26.44 -17.52
C CYS A 220 24.32 25.47 -17.69
N TRP A 221 23.13 26.08 -17.75
CA TRP A 221 21.79 25.55 -18.07
C TRP A 221 21.02 24.93 -16.89
N SER A 222 20.27 25.83 -16.25
CA SER A 222 19.25 25.66 -15.22
C SER A 222 19.74 25.20 -13.83
N PRO A 223 19.36 25.89 -12.74
CA PRO A 223 19.62 25.38 -11.40
C PRO A 223 18.94 24.01 -11.32
N VAL A 224 19.65 22.98 -10.86
CA VAL A 224 19.00 21.72 -10.49
C VAL A 224 17.87 22.12 -9.53
N PRO A 225 16.59 21.96 -9.92
CA PRO A 225 15.51 22.43 -9.09
C PRO A 225 15.50 21.56 -7.84
N LEU A 226 15.07 22.18 -6.76
CA LEU A 226 15.18 21.73 -5.38
C LEU A 226 14.61 20.33 -5.23
N LEU A 227 15.47 19.32 -5.12
CA LEU A 227 15.00 17.95 -5.11
C LEU A 227 14.16 17.69 -3.85
N SER A 228 12.88 17.43 -4.03
CA SER A 228 11.99 16.96 -2.96
C SER A 228 11.75 15.47 -3.14
N ILE A 229 11.77 14.70 -2.05
CA ILE A 229 11.45 13.26 -2.10
C ILE A 229 10.16 13.00 -1.35
N PHE A 230 9.23 12.34 -2.03
CA PHE A 230 8.06 11.73 -1.41
C PHE A 230 8.25 10.23 -1.37
N PHE A 231 8.21 9.70 -0.16
CA PHE A 231 8.23 8.27 0.08
C PHE A 231 6.88 7.85 0.64
N LEU A 232 6.16 7.05 -0.14
CA LEU A 232 4.87 6.49 0.24
C LEU A 232 5.03 5.00 0.52
N LEU A 233 4.74 4.61 1.76
CA LEU A 233 4.86 3.24 2.24
C LEU A 233 3.47 2.61 2.42
N LEU A 234 3.32 1.37 1.95
CA LEU A 234 2.08 0.60 1.95
C LEU A 234 1.76 -0.11 3.27
N SER A 235 2.63 -0.09 4.28
CA SER A 235 2.35 -0.81 5.53
C SER A 235 3.23 -0.34 6.68
N GLN A 236 2.76 -0.58 7.91
CA GLN A 236 3.36 -0.17 9.17
C GLN A 236 3.70 -1.42 9.99
N ILE A 237 4.94 -1.51 10.47
CA ILE A 237 5.35 -2.50 11.46
C ILE A 237 4.77 -2.12 12.83
N CYS A 238 4.01 -3.02 13.46
CA CYS A 238 3.72 -2.96 14.91
C CYS A 238 4.96 -3.32 15.74
#